data_AF-A0A6V7UR47-F1
#
_entry.id   AF-A0A6V7UR47-F1
#
_cell.length_a   1.000
_cell.length_b   1.000
_cell.length_c   1.000
_cell.angle_alpha   90.00
_cell.angle_beta   90.00
_cell.angle_gamma   90.00
#
_symmetry.space_group_name_H-M   'P 1'
#
loop_
_entity.id
_entity.type
_entity.pdbx_description
1 polymer ?
#
loop_
_entity_poly.entity_id
_entity_poly.type
_entity_poly.pdbx_seq_one_letter_code
_entity_poly.pdbx_strand_id
1 'polypeptide(L)'
;MILQLIHFIKQKHFWKDFLTNLANYYLFTDVTKKVIAYFILVSILSVIAEFVELPRDLYIVQKHNVFNRFGTKIGWFWTCLLLSPFMWITSLIHNESYLKAFYSQIRLLIATIGWYLWTNAFIKFEDQTGVCQGLNNSSRIDCHSGGGKWIPGFDVSGHTFLLLYSILIVSEESFPSKICLQNLN
;
A
#
# COMPACT_ATOMS: atom_id res chain seq x y z
N MET A 1 -11.29 -10.83 -42.92
CA MET A 1 -11.66 -11.47 -41.64
C MET A 1 -10.50 -12.26 -41.01
N ILE A 2 -9.88 -13.22 -41.71
CA ILE A 2 -8.77 -14.06 -41.17
C ILE A 2 -7.52 -13.23 -40.79
N LEU A 3 -7.11 -12.26 -41.61
CA LEU A 3 -5.98 -11.37 -41.32
C LEU A 3 -6.19 -10.47 -40.08
N GLN A 4 -7.41 -9.99 -39.86
CA GLN A 4 -7.76 -9.22 -38.66
C GLN A 4 -7.73 -10.09 -37.40
N LEU A 5 -8.16 -11.35 -37.51
CA LEU A 5 -8.11 -12.33 -36.43
C LEU A 5 -6.65 -12.66 -36.05
N ILE A 6 -5.77 -12.88 -37.03
CA ILE A 6 -4.35 -13.15 -36.80
C ILE A 6 -3.65 -11.93 -36.15
N HIS A 7 -3.94 -10.72 -36.62
CA HIS A 7 -3.42 -9.50 -36.00
C HIS A 7 -3.89 -9.34 -34.55
N PHE A 8 -5.17 -9.60 -34.27
CA PHE A 8 -5.72 -9.55 -32.91
C PHE A 8 -5.11 -10.61 -31.98
N ILE A 9 -4.88 -11.83 -32.47
CA ILE A 9 -4.23 -12.91 -31.72
C ILE A 9 -2.76 -12.57 -31.43
N LYS A 10 -2.02 -12.06 -32.42
CA LYS A 10 -0.62 -11.65 -32.26
C LYS A 10 -0.49 -10.48 -31.29
N GLN A 11 -1.40 -9.51 -31.35
CA GLN A 11 -1.48 -8.41 -30.40
C GLN A 11 -1.71 -8.94 -28.97
N LYS A 12 -2.68 -9.85 -28.78
CA LYS A 12 -2.97 -10.44 -27.47
C LYS A 12 -1.77 -11.24 -26.91
N HIS A 13 -1.05 -11.96 -27.76
CA HIS A 13 0.15 -12.70 -27.37
C HIS A 13 1.28 -11.75 -26.97
N PHE A 14 1.53 -10.72 -27.78
CA PHE A 14 2.54 -9.71 -27.49
C PHE A 14 2.28 -8.99 -26.16
N TRP A 15 1.04 -8.57 -25.90
CA TRP A 15 0.67 -7.94 -24.62
C TRP A 15 0.84 -8.89 -23.45
N LYS A 16 0.54 -10.18 -23.61
CA LYS A 16 0.80 -11.18 -22.55
C LYS A 16 2.29 -11.28 -22.25
N ASP A 17 3.12 -11.49 -23.26
CA ASP A 17 4.57 -11.65 -23.07
C ASP A 17 5.20 -10.38 -22.48
N PHE A 18 4.78 -9.21 -22.97
CA PHE A 18 5.23 -7.92 -22.45
C PHE A 18 4.84 -7.75 -20.97
N LEU A 19 3.57 -8.01 -20.62
CA LEU A 19 3.09 -7.89 -19.24
C LEU A 19 3.76 -8.90 -18.31
N THR A 20 3.97 -10.14 -18.76
CA THR A 20 4.66 -11.16 -17.97
C THR A 20 6.13 -10.80 -17.74
N ASN A 21 6.82 -10.27 -18.76
CA ASN A 21 8.20 -9.81 -18.61
C ASN A 21 8.31 -8.60 -17.67
N LEU A 22 7.39 -7.64 -17.78
CA LEU A 22 7.33 -6.50 -16.88
C LEU A 22 7.02 -6.94 -15.44
N ALA A 23 6.04 -7.82 -15.27
CA ALA A 23 5.65 -8.36 -13.97
C ALA A 23 6.81 -9.13 -13.32
N ASN A 24 7.49 -9.99 -14.07
CA ASN A 24 8.66 -10.71 -13.59
C ASN A 24 9.79 -9.75 -13.21
N TYR A 25 10.11 -8.77 -14.06
CA TYR A 25 11.13 -7.77 -13.75
C TYR A 25 10.83 -7.02 -12.45
N TYR A 26 9.59 -6.56 -12.29
CA TYR A 26 9.15 -5.82 -11.12
C TYR A 26 9.03 -6.70 -9.87
N LEU A 27 8.42 -7.88 -9.98
CA LEU A 27 8.22 -8.82 -8.86
C LEU A 27 9.56 -9.30 -8.31
N PHE A 28 10.54 -9.56 -9.19
CA PHE A 28 11.84 -10.12 -8.85
C PHE A 28 12.91 -9.09 -8.50
N THR A 29 12.60 -7.80 -8.56
CA THR A 29 13.47 -6.77 -8.00
C THR A 29 13.50 -6.91 -6.47
N ASP A 30 14.71 -6.87 -5.90
CA ASP A 30 14.92 -6.98 -4.45
C ASP A 30 14.06 -5.97 -3.69
N VAL A 31 13.44 -6.42 -2.60
CA VAL A 31 12.53 -5.58 -1.81
C VAL A 31 13.28 -4.38 -1.21
N THR A 32 14.55 -4.55 -0.82
CA THR A 32 15.38 -3.43 -0.33
C THR A 32 15.50 -2.30 -1.36
N LYS A 33 15.67 -2.63 -2.65
CA LYS A 33 15.74 -1.62 -3.73
C LYS A 33 14.40 -0.93 -3.92
N LYS A 34 13.29 -1.68 -3.82
CA LYS A 34 11.93 -1.13 -3.88
C LYS A 34 11.67 -0.16 -2.74
N VAL A 35 12.01 -0.53 -1.51
CA VAL A 35 11.87 0.32 -0.31
C VAL A 35 12.61 1.65 -0.53
N ILE A 36 13.88 1.59 -0.93
CA ILE A 36 14.69 2.80 -1.16
C ILE A 36 14.09 3.65 -2.29
N ALA A 37 13.71 3.03 -3.42
CA ALA A 37 13.13 3.74 -4.55
C ALA A 37 11.82 4.44 -4.17
N TYR A 38 10.92 3.75 -3.46
CA TYR A 38 9.65 4.36 -3.02
C TYR A 38 9.85 5.43 -1.97
N PHE A 39 10.80 5.25 -1.05
CA PHE A 39 11.12 6.27 -0.06
C PHE A 39 11.60 7.57 -0.72
N ILE A 40 12.51 7.47 -1.69
CA ILE A 40 12.98 8.61 -2.48
C ILE A 40 11.81 9.24 -3.25
N LEU A 41 11.01 8.43 -3.94
CA LEU A 41 9.87 8.90 -4.71
C LEU A 41 8.85 9.64 -3.85
N VAL A 42 8.46 9.06 -2.71
CA VAL A 42 7.50 9.67 -1.78
C VAL A 42 8.06 10.96 -1.22
N SER A 43 9.34 11.01 -0.86
CA SER A 43 9.99 12.23 -0.35
C SER A 43 9.96 13.35 -1.38
N ILE A 44 10.28 13.05 -2.65
CA ILE A 44 10.22 14.02 -3.75
C ILE A 44 8.78 14.49 -3.97
N LEU A 45 7.81 13.57 -4.00
CA LEU A 45 6.39 13.90 -4.17
C LEU A 45 5.85 14.74 -3.02
N SER A 46 6.28 14.50 -1.78
CA SER A 46 5.91 15.30 -0.62
C SER A 46 6.42 16.73 -0.72
N VAL A 47 7.67 16.93 -1.15
CA VAL A 47 8.24 18.26 -1.38
C VAL A 47 7.50 18.97 -2.52
N ILE A 48 7.23 18.29 -3.63
CA ILE A 48 6.47 18.87 -4.75
C ILE A 48 5.05 19.25 -4.32
N ALA A 49 4.40 18.43 -3.49
CA ALA A 49 3.05 18.70 -2.99
C ALA A 49 2.97 19.96 -2.12
N GLU A 50 4.08 20.38 -1.49
CA GLU A 50 4.17 21.66 -0.79
C GLU A 50 4.25 22.85 -1.75
N PHE A 51 4.91 22.68 -2.91
CA PHE A 51 5.04 23.74 -3.92
C PHE A 51 3.84 23.84 -4.87
N VAL A 52 3.04 22.78 -5.00
CA VAL A 52 1.91 22.71 -5.94
C VAL A 52 0.60 22.66 -5.16
N GLU A 53 -0.01 23.82 -4.93
CA GLU A 53 -1.37 23.89 -4.42
C GLU A 53 -2.36 23.49 -5.52
N LEU A 54 -2.82 22.22 -5.52
CA LEU A 54 -3.89 21.79 -6.40
C LEU A 54 -5.22 22.43 -5.99
N PRO A 55 -6.00 22.94 -6.95
CA PRO A 55 -7.25 23.62 -6.64
C PRO A 55 -8.27 22.62 -6.08
N ARG A 56 -8.91 23.00 -4.97
CA ARG A 56 -9.75 22.13 -4.11
C ARG A 56 -11.14 21.83 -4.71
N ASP A 57 -11.45 22.42 -5.84
CA ASP A 57 -12.67 22.23 -6.63
C ASP A 57 -12.63 20.95 -7.49
N LEU A 58 -11.44 20.46 -7.82
CA LEU A 58 -11.27 19.21 -8.57
C LEU A 58 -11.79 18.00 -7.77
N TYR A 59 -12.70 17.23 -8.38
CA TYR A 59 -13.30 16.01 -7.81
C TYR A 59 -12.27 14.99 -7.28
N ILE A 60 -11.09 14.92 -7.90
CA ILE A 60 -10.01 14.01 -7.51
C ILE A 60 -9.36 14.44 -6.17
N VAL A 61 -9.34 15.73 -5.87
CA VAL A 61 -8.73 16.32 -4.65
C VAL A 61 -9.69 16.27 -3.46
N GLN A 62 -10.99 16.11 -3.71
CA GLN A 62 -12.00 16.09 -2.66
C GLN A 62 -11.84 14.86 -1.74
N LYS A 63 -11.70 15.12 -0.43
CA LYS A 63 -11.53 14.08 0.62
C LYS A 63 -12.62 12.99 0.61
N HIS A 64 -13.79 13.28 0.08
CA HIS A 64 -14.96 12.39 0.03
C HIS A 64 -15.14 11.67 -1.30
N ASN A 65 -14.19 11.79 -2.23
CA ASN A 65 -14.22 11.05 -3.48
C ASN A 65 -14.27 9.54 -3.23
N VAL A 66 -15.07 8.84 -4.04
CA VAL A 66 -15.26 7.39 -4.01
C VAL A 66 -13.92 6.65 -4.10
N PHE A 67 -12.98 7.15 -4.90
CA PHE A 67 -11.63 6.58 -5.00
C PHE A 67 -10.84 6.65 -3.67
N ASN A 68 -10.96 7.76 -2.94
CA ASN A 68 -10.32 7.90 -1.62
C ASN A 68 -11.07 7.10 -0.53
N ARG A 69 -12.38 6.90 -0.67
CA ARG A 69 -13.16 6.13 0.31
C ARG A 69 -13.06 4.61 0.12
N PHE A 70 -13.01 4.11 -1.12
CA PHE A 70 -12.94 2.67 -1.39
C PHE A 70 -11.53 2.18 -1.66
N GLY A 71 -10.67 2.99 -2.27
CA GLY A 71 -9.29 2.61 -2.53
C GLY A 71 -8.45 2.67 -1.26
N THR A 72 -8.25 3.87 -0.73
CA THR A 72 -7.25 4.10 0.33
C THR A 72 -7.78 3.79 1.73
N LYS A 73 -9.08 4.01 2.03
CA LYS A 73 -9.65 3.65 3.35
C LYS A 73 -9.88 2.14 3.56
N ILE A 74 -10.15 1.39 2.50
CA ILE A 74 -10.38 -0.07 2.54
C ILE A 74 -9.16 -0.82 1.93
N GLY A 75 -8.06 -0.11 1.64
CA GLY A 75 -6.90 -0.63 0.93
C GLY A 75 -6.30 -1.89 1.55
N TRP A 76 -6.24 -1.95 2.88
CA TRP A 76 -5.75 -3.13 3.58
C TRP A 76 -6.64 -4.36 3.38
N PHE A 77 -7.96 -4.17 3.41
CA PHE A 77 -8.90 -5.25 3.14
C PHE A 77 -8.72 -5.82 1.74
N TRP A 78 -8.55 -4.97 0.72
CA TRP A 78 -8.26 -5.44 -0.65
C TRP A 78 -6.95 -6.21 -0.73
N THR A 79 -5.93 -5.76 0.01
CA THR A 79 -4.63 -6.44 0.08
C THR A 79 -4.80 -7.85 0.66
N CYS A 80 -5.48 -7.98 1.80
CA CYS A 80 -5.75 -9.28 2.40
C CYS A 80 -6.64 -10.17 1.52
N LEU A 81 -7.68 -9.60 0.92
CA LEU A 81 -8.63 -10.31 0.06
C LEU A 81 -7.95 -10.94 -1.16
N LEU A 82 -6.94 -10.28 -1.74
CA LEU A 82 -6.21 -10.79 -2.89
C LEU A 82 -5.03 -11.68 -2.48
N LEU A 83 -4.26 -11.29 -1.47
CA LEU A 83 -3.04 -11.97 -1.08
C LEU A 83 -3.31 -13.28 -0.33
N SER A 84 -4.32 -13.33 0.54
CA SER A 84 -4.66 -14.53 1.31
C SER A 84 -5.04 -15.74 0.44
N PRO A 85 -5.98 -15.64 -0.53
CA PRO A 85 -6.30 -16.75 -1.42
C PRO A 85 -5.17 -17.06 -2.39
N PHE A 86 -4.39 -16.06 -2.82
CA PHE A 86 -3.20 -16.30 -3.63
C PHE A 86 -2.22 -17.23 -2.90
N MET A 87 -1.86 -16.90 -1.65
CA MET A 87 -0.97 -17.72 -0.83
C MET A 87 -1.53 -19.14 -0.62
N TRP A 88 -2.85 -19.25 -0.41
CA TRP A 88 -3.52 -20.54 -0.25
C TRP A 88 -3.42 -21.39 -1.53
N ILE A 89 -3.77 -20.82 -2.68
CA ILE A 89 -3.73 -21.51 -3.98
C ILE A 89 -2.28 -21.90 -4.32
N THR A 90 -1.30 -21.02 -4.09
CA THR A 90 0.11 -21.35 -4.33
C THR A 90 0.56 -22.52 -3.47
N SER A 91 0.08 -22.65 -2.23
CA SER A 91 0.41 -23.79 -1.38
C SER A 91 -0.17 -25.10 -1.91
N LEU A 92 -1.38 -25.07 -2.48
CA LEU A 92 -2.03 -26.25 -3.07
C LEU A 92 -1.28 -26.72 -4.32
N ILE A 93 -0.88 -25.79 -5.19
CA ILE A 93 -0.19 -26.10 -6.45
C ILE A 93 1.20 -26.69 -6.20
N HIS A 94 1.93 -26.17 -5.21
CA HIS A 94 3.28 -26.65 -4.89
C HIS A 94 3.29 -27.91 -4.01
N ASN A 95 2.12 -28.50 -3.73
CA ASN A 95 1.95 -29.65 -2.83
C ASN A 95 2.68 -29.45 -1.49
N GLU A 96 2.71 -28.20 -1.03
CA GLU A 96 3.42 -27.81 0.17
C GLU A 96 2.61 -28.21 1.40
N SER A 97 3.30 -28.53 2.50
CA SER A 97 2.64 -28.90 3.75
C SER A 97 1.64 -27.81 4.18
N TYR A 98 0.46 -28.23 4.63
CA TYR A 98 -0.57 -27.35 5.21
C TYR A 98 -0.02 -26.42 6.30
N LEU A 99 1.06 -26.83 6.99
CA LEU A 99 1.75 -26.00 7.98
C LEU A 99 2.36 -24.74 7.35
N LYS A 100 2.99 -24.85 6.17
CA LYS A 100 3.57 -23.70 5.46
C LYS A 100 2.49 -22.72 5.00
N ALA A 101 1.34 -23.22 4.56
CA ALA A 101 0.18 -22.39 4.24
C ALA A 101 -0.28 -21.59 5.47
N PHE A 102 -0.41 -22.28 6.61
CA PHE A 102 -0.84 -21.67 7.87
C PHE A 102 0.15 -20.62 8.38
N TYR A 103 1.47 -20.90 8.33
CA TYR A 103 2.50 -19.91 8.67
C TYR A 103 2.42 -18.65 7.80
N SER A 104 2.07 -18.80 6.52
CA SER A 104 1.90 -17.65 5.62
C SER A 104 0.69 -16.79 6.00
N GLN A 105 -0.40 -17.40 6.45
CA GLN A 105 -1.54 -16.65 7.00
C GLN A 105 -1.20 -15.97 8.34
N ILE A 106 -0.39 -16.61 9.20
CA ILE A 106 0.09 -15.98 10.45
C ILE A 106 0.94 -14.74 10.14
N ARG A 107 1.84 -14.80 9.15
CA ARG A 107 2.62 -13.61 8.77
C ARG A 107 1.73 -12.45 8.30
N LEU A 108 0.68 -12.74 7.54
CA LEU A 108 -0.30 -11.73 7.13
C LEU A 108 -1.07 -11.14 8.33
N LEU A 109 -1.37 -11.97 9.34
CA LEU A 109 -1.97 -11.50 10.59
C LEU A 109 -1.01 -10.57 11.36
N ILE A 110 0.27 -10.94 11.49
CA ILE A 110 1.30 -10.10 12.09
C ILE A 110 1.42 -8.78 11.32
N ALA A 111 1.38 -8.82 9.99
CA ALA A 111 1.41 -7.63 9.16
C ALA A 111 0.18 -6.73 9.43
N THR A 112 -0.99 -7.32 9.65
CA THR A 112 -2.21 -6.56 9.99
C THR A 112 -2.10 -5.86 11.34
N ILE A 113 -1.54 -6.55 12.34
CA ILE A 113 -1.29 -5.97 13.67
C ILE A 113 -0.28 -4.83 13.55
N GLY A 114 0.81 -5.04 12.82
CA GLY A 114 1.83 -4.01 12.57
C GLY A 114 1.24 -2.75 11.93
N TRP A 115 0.41 -2.90 10.90
CA TRP A 115 -0.30 -1.78 10.28
C TRP A 115 -1.15 -0.99 11.29
N TYR A 116 -1.96 -1.68 12.09
CA TYR A 116 -2.81 -1.04 13.10
C TYR A 116 -2.00 -0.31 14.17
N LEU A 117 -0.87 -0.88 14.60
CA LEU A 117 0.02 -0.22 15.56
C LEU A 117 0.65 1.05 14.98
N TRP A 118 1.14 1.00 13.73
CA TRP A 118 1.76 2.14 13.07
C TRP A 118 0.77 3.28 12.82
N THR A 119 -0.44 2.99 12.34
CA THR A 119 -1.44 4.04 12.09
C THR A 119 -1.87 4.73 13.38
N ASN A 120 -2.04 3.98 14.48
CA ASN A 120 -2.31 4.57 15.79
C ASN A 120 -1.12 5.38 16.33
N ALA A 121 0.11 4.93 16.07
CA ALA A 121 1.31 5.67 16.44
C ALA A 121 1.37 7.03 15.72
N PHE A 122 1.00 7.09 14.43
CA PHE A 122 0.95 8.36 13.68
C PHE A 122 -0.08 9.33 14.26
N ILE A 123 -1.27 8.85 14.62
CA ILE A 123 -2.30 9.69 15.26
C ILE A 123 -1.78 10.25 16.59
N LYS A 124 -1.12 9.41 17.40
CA LYS A 124 -0.51 9.86 18.67
C LYS A 124 0.61 10.87 18.44
N PHE A 125 1.42 10.67 17.40
CA PHE A 125 2.51 11.58 17.06
C PHE A 125 1.99 12.95 16.57
N GLU A 126 0.92 12.97 15.77
CA GLU A 126 0.23 14.20 15.36
C GLU A 126 -0.29 14.97 16.58
N ASP A 127 -0.90 14.25 17.54
CA ASP A 127 -1.46 14.86 18.75
C ASP A 127 -0.36 15.42 19.67
N GLN A 128 0.77 14.74 19.78
CA GLN A 128 1.91 15.17 20.59
C GLN A 128 2.67 16.36 19.99
N THR A 129 2.67 16.50 18.67
CA THR A 129 3.35 17.61 17.98
C THR A 129 2.43 18.81 17.73
N GLY A 130 1.12 18.63 17.91
CA GLY A 130 0.14 19.71 17.81
C GLY A 130 0.16 20.64 19.02
N VAL A 131 -0.26 21.89 18.80
CA VAL A 131 -0.26 22.92 19.84
C VAL A 131 -1.62 23.59 19.91
N CYS A 132 -2.14 23.76 21.13
CA CYS A 132 -3.34 24.56 21.36
C CYS A 132 -3.00 26.04 21.45
N GLN A 133 -3.65 26.87 20.62
CA GLN A 133 -3.61 28.31 20.74
C GLN A 133 -4.74 28.78 21.66
N GLY A 134 -4.39 29.32 22.83
CA GLY A 134 -5.34 29.92 23.79
C GLY A 134 -5.45 29.19 25.14
N LEU A 135 -5.05 27.92 25.22
CA LEU A 135 -4.88 27.18 26.48
C LEU A 135 -3.50 26.51 26.47
N ASN A 136 -2.70 26.73 27.51
CA ASN A 136 -1.39 26.09 27.63
C ASN A 136 -1.55 24.62 28.05
N ASN A 137 -0.86 23.70 27.35
CA ASN A 137 -0.76 22.28 27.70
C ASN A 137 -2.09 21.50 27.80
N SER A 138 -3.08 21.83 26.98
CA SER A 138 -4.33 21.08 26.88
C SER A 138 -4.28 20.05 25.75
N SER A 139 -4.90 18.87 25.96
CA SER A 139 -5.09 17.87 24.90
C SER A 139 -5.96 18.45 23.78
N ARG A 140 -5.96 17.84 22.58
CA ARG A 140 -6.80 18.31 21.46
C ARG A 140 -8.27 18.47 21.85
N ILE A 141 -8.80 17.55 22.67
CA ILE A 141 -10.20 17.56 23.12
C ILE A 141 -10.43 18.70 24.12
N ASP A 142 -9.52 18.90 25.06
CA ASP A 142 -9.59 19.96 26.06
C ASP A 142 -9.42 21.35 25.43
N CYS A 143 -8.55 21.46 24.41
CA CYS A 143 -8.35 22.68 23.63
C CYS A 143 -9.64 23.11 22.93
N HIS A 144 -10.30 22.17 22.24
CA HIS A 144 -11.58 22.43 21.59
C HIS A 144 -12.69 22.78 22.59
N SER A 145 -12.73 22.07 23.73
CA SER A 145 -13.74 22.30 24.76
C SER A 145 -13.54 23.63 25.50
N GLY A 146 -12.30 24.07 25.63
CA GLY A 146 -11.92 25.37 26.20
C GLY A 146 -12.04 26.56 25.24
N GLY A 147 -12.57 26.36 24.02
CA GLY A 147 -12.70 27.40 23.00
C GLY A 147 -11.39 27.81 22.32
N GLY A 148 -10.32 27.04 22.53
CA GLY A 148 -9.02 27.22 21.88
C GLY A 148 -9.02 26.77 20.43
N LYS A 149 -8.05 27.28 19.65
CA LYS A 149 -7.82 26.84 18.26
C LYS A 149 -6.65 25.86 18.22
N TRP A 150 -6.90 24.63 17.79
CA TRP A 150 -5.86 23.61 17.64
C TRP A 150 -5.06 23.84 16.35
N ILE A 151 -3.74 23.97 16.49
CA ILE A 151 -2.82 24.00 15.36
C ILE A 151 -2.33 22.55 15.16
N PRO A 152 -2.65 21.92 14.01
CA PRO A 152 -2.25 20.54 13.76
C PRO A 152 -0.72 20.41 13.76
N GLY A 153 -0.24 19.32 14.34
CA GLY A 153 1.18 18.96 14.36
C GLY A 153 1.64 18.38 13.02
N PHE A 154 2.74 17.63 13.07
CA PHE A 154 3.28 16.96 11.89
C PHE A 154 2.39 15.78 11.48
N ASP A 155 1.71 15.90 10.33
CA ASP A 155 0.80 14.88 9.79
C ASP A 155 1.55 13.90 8.86
N VAL A 156 1.75 12.67 9.34
CA VAL A 156 2.26 11.58 8.51
C VAL A 156 1.09 10.96 7.73
N SER A 157 1.14 11.01 6.40
CA SER A 157 0.10 10.43 5.54
C SER A 157 -0.06 8.92 5.75
N GLY A 158 -1.06 8.54 6.54
CA GLY A 158 -1.42 7.14 6.79
C GLY A 158 -1.86 6.40 5.53
N HIS A 159 -2.43 7.09 4.54
CA HIS A 159 -2.84 6.48 3.26
C HIS A 159 -1.62 6.13 2.39
N THR A 160 -0.64 7.05 2.32
CA THR A 160 0.62 6.80 1.60
C THR A 160 1.38 5.65 2.27
N PHE A 161 1.44 5.65 3.61
CA PHE A 161 2.00 4.54 4.38
C PHE A 161 1.29 3.23 4.07
N LEU A 162 -0.04 3.18 4.09
CA LEU A 162 -0.80 1.95 3.82
C LEU A 162 -0.50 1.39 2.43
N LEU A 163 -0.45 2.23 1.39
CA LEU A 163 -0.14 1.79 0.03
C LEU A 163 1.28 1.24 -0.08
N LEU A 164 2.25 1.94 0.52
CA LEU A 164 3.64 1.50 0.59
C LEU A 164 3.75 0.17 1.36
N TYR A 165 3.06 0.06 2.48
CA TYR A 165 3.07 -1.12 3.32
C TYR A 165 2.48 -2.33 2.57
N SER A 166 1.34 -2.16 1.91
CA SER A 166 0.72 -3.20 1.07
C SER A 166 1.65 -3.70 -0.02
N ILE A 167 2.32 -2.81 -0.77
CA ILE A 167 3.17 -3.22 -1.90
C ILE A 167 4.43 -3.97 -1.43
N LEU A 168 4.95 -3.62 -0.26
CA LEU A 168 6.08 -4.30 0.37
C LEU A 168 5.67 -5.69 0.87
N ILE A 169 4.54 -5.81 1.57
CA ILE A 169 4.01 -7.11 2.04
C ILE A 169 3.73 -8.04 0.85
N VAL A 170 3.10 -7.53 -0.21
CA VAL A 170 2.88 -8.31 -1.44
C VAL A 170 4.21 -8.76 -2.06
N SER A 171 5.23 -7.88 -2.08
CA SER A 171 6.54 -8.23 -2.65
C SER A 171 7.28 -9.30 -1.84
N GLU A 172 7.24 -9.21 -0.50
CA GLU A 172 7.85 -10.18 0.41
C GLU A 172 7.17 -11.55 0.31
N GLU A 173 5.83 -11.59 0.38
CA GLU A 173 5.07 -12.85 0.32
C GLU A 173 5.11 -13.51 -1.07
N SER A 174 5.39 -12.73 -2.12
CA SER A 174 5.55 -13.26 -3.48
C SER A 174 6.97 -13.77 -3.76
N PHE A 175 7.95 -13.47 -2.92
CA PHE A 175 9.34 -13.89 -3.16
C PHE A 175 9.56 -15.42 -3.02
N PRO A 176 8.99 -16.13 -2.03
CA PRO A 176 9.14 -17.57 -1.91
C PRO A 176 8.62 -18.37 -3.10
N SER A 177 7.54 -17.92 -3.75
CA SER A 177 6.98 -18.61 -4.92
C SER A 177 7.92 -18.57 -6.13
N LYS A 178 8.77 -17.53 -6.25
CA LYS A 178 9.84 -17.48 -7.25
C LYS A 178 10.85 -18.62 -7.08
N ILE A 179 11.31 -18.85 -5.86
CA ILE A 179 12.31 -19.88 -5.56
C ILE A 179 11.78 -21.24 -5.97
N CYS A 180 10.50 -21.51 -5.69
CA CYS A 180 9.86 -22.75 -6.12
C CYS A 180 9.73 -22.86 -7.65
N LEU A 181 9.36 -21.78 -8.36
CA LEU A 181 9.29 -21.78 -9.82
C LEU A 181 10.66 -21.96 -10.50
N GLN A 182 11.72 -21.41 -9.92
CA GLN A 182 13.09 -21.58 -10.43
C GLN A 182 13.63 -22.99 -10.23
N ASN A 183 13.16 -23.73 -9.22
CA ASN A 183 13.57 -25.11 -8.95
C ASN A 183 12.79 -26.16 -9.79
N LEU A 184 11.73 -25.74 -10.50
CA LEU A 184 10.92 -26.61 -11.37
C LEU A 184 11.38 -26.59 -12.85
N ASN A 185 12.25 -25.65 -13.23
CA ASN A 185 12.87 -25.53 -14.55
C ASN A 185 14.35 -25.93 -14.50
#